data_AF-A0A4R0MZE3-F1
#
_entry.id   AF-A0A4R0MZE3-F1
#
_cell.length_a   1.000
_cell.length_b   1.000
_cell.length_c   1.000
_cell.angle_alpha   90.00
_cell.angle_beta   90.00
_cell.angle_gamma   90.00
#
_symmetry.space_group_name_H-M   'P 1'
#
loop_
_entity.id
_entity.type
_entity.pdbx_description
1 polymer ?
#
loop_
_entity_poly.entity_id
_entity_poly.type
_entity_poly.pdbx_seq_one_letter_code
_entity_poly.pdbx_strand_id
1 'polypeptide(L)'
;MFAQVEWAKQEITAGNFELAIGILNRAHAYPHNLGEGKLYSAAENDIFYWLGVAHEGLGKHEDAPHYFVKSTEGSTELGAAMFYNDQQPDKIFYQGLAWLKLGGEANAKAIFDSLIAYGTIHQNDKVVLDYFAVSLPNLLVFDDDMNLRNQLHCFYMTALGLMGLGKKEEAISLFNKIIEEDSMHFGAISHLCLLGYDQEFLAFV
;
A
#
# COMPACT_ATOMS: atom_id res chain seq x y z
N MET A 1 8.37 -8.23 -7.20
CA MET A 1 7.16 -8.13 -6.35
C MET A 1 6.27 -6.97 -6.76
N PHE A 2 6.66 -5.69 -6.57
CA PHE A 2 5.84 -4.53 -6.91
C PHE A 2 5.24 -4.59 -8.34
N ALA A 3 6.09 -4.81 -9.36
CA ALA A 3 5.62 -4.93 -10.75
C ALA A 3 4.65 -6.11 -11.01
N GLN A 4 4.73 -7.19 -10.23
CA GLN A 4 3.81 -8.33 -10.36
C GLN A 4 2.44 -8.00 -9.76
N VAL A 5 2.39 -7.24 -8.66
CA VAL A 5 1.14 -6.76 -8.08
C VAL A 5 0.45 -5.78 -9.02
N GLU A 6 1.20 -4.84 -9.63
CA GLU A 6 0.65 -3.94 -10.64
C GLU A 6 0.13 -4.68 -11.88
N TRP A 7 0.84 -5.71 -12.35
CA TRP A 7 0.36 -6.54 -13.45
C TRP A 7 -0.91 -7.31 -13.05
N ALA A 8 -0.97 -7.87 -11.86
CA ALA A 8 -2.18 -8.56 -11.38
C ALA A 8 -3.40 -7.62 -11.32
N LYS A 9 -3.23 -6.37 -10.86
CA LYS A 9 -4.29 -5.35 -10.87
C LYS A 9 -4.82 -5.11 -12.29
N GLN A 10 -3.94 -5.01 -13.28
CA GLN A 10 -4.34 -4.87 -14.69
C GLN A 10 -5.13 -6.09 -15.18
N GLU A 11 -4.69 -7.31 -14.87
CA GLU A 11 -5.43 -8.52 -15.25
C GLU A 11 -6.81 -8.60 -14.57
N ILE A 12 -6.93 -8.15 -13.32
CA ILE A 12 -8.21 -8.02 -12.61
C ILE A 12 -9.12 -7.03 -13.35
N THR A 13 -8.61 -5.86 -13.76
CA THR A 13 -9.40 -4.87 -14.54
C THR A 13 -9.87 -5.44 -15.88
N ALA A 14 -9.09 -6.35 -16.47
CA ALA A 14 -9.42 -7.01 -17.73
C ALA A 14 -10.36 -8.23 -17.57
N GLY A 15 -10.75 -8.59 -16.33
CA GLY A 15 -11.55 -9.79 -16.04
C GLY A 15 -10.77 -11.11 -16.09
N ASN A 16 -9.43 -11.05 -16.25
CA ASN A 16 -8.55 -12.22 -16.32
C ASN A 16 -8.15 -12.72 -14.92
N PHE A 17 -9.14 -13.01 -14.08
CA PHE A 17 -8.93 -13.28 -12.66
C PHE A 17 -8.06 -14.52 -12.38
N GLU A 18 -8.16 -15.58 -13.19
CA GLU A 18 -7.31 -16.79 -13.04
C GLU A 18 -5.82 -16.47 -13.25
N LEU A 19 -5.52 -15.63 -14.25
CA LEU A 19 -4.16 -15.20 -14.53
C LEU A 19 -3.64 -14.28 -13.39
N ALA A 20 -4.48 -13.37 -12.90
CA ALA A 20 -4.15 -12.52 -11.76
C ALA A 20 -3.78 -13.34 -10.52
N ILE A 21 -4.55 -14.37 -10.18
CA ILE A 21 -4.25 -15.30 -9.07
C ILE A 21 -2.89 -15.96 -9.28
N GLY A 22 -2.60 -16.45 -10.48
CA GLY A 22 -1.30 -17.05 -10.81
C GLY A 22 -0.12 -16.07 -10.71
N ILE A 23 -0.34 -14.79 -11.02
CA ILE A 23 0.67 -13.74 -10.83
C ILE A 23 0.87 -13.44 -9.34
N LEU A 24 -0.20 -13.25 -8.58
CA LEU A 24 -0.16 -12.94 -7.15
C LEU A 24 0.46 -14.07 -6.32
N ASN A 25 0.13 -15.32 -6.61
CA ASN A 25 0.76 -16.48 -5.97
C ASN A 25 2.26 -16.58 -6.26
N ARG A 26 2.71 -16.17 -7.46
CA ARG A 26 4.14 -16.07 -7.79
C ARG A 26 4.81 -14.85 -7.15
N ALA A 27 4.07 -13.77 -6.92
CA ALA A 27 4.58 -12.63 -6.16
C ALA A 27 4.79 -13.00 -4.69
N HIS A 28 3.92 -13.86 -4.14
CA HIS A 28 4.02 -14.43 -2.80
C HIS A 28 5.14 -15.50 -2.69
N ALA A 29 5.23 -16.41 -3.67
CA ALA A 29 6.19 -17.51 -3.65
C ALA A 29 7.58 -17.09 -4.17
N TYR A 30 8.56 -17.02 -3.26
CA TYR A 30 9.94 -16.72 -3.62
C TYR A 30 10.64 -17.90 -4.32
N PRO A 31 11.49 -17.63 -5.32
CA PRO A 31 12.27 -18.70 -5.94
C PRO A 31 13.30 -19.21 -4.93
N HIS A 32 13.36 -20.54 -4.78
CA HIS A 32 14.21 -21.23 -3.81
C HIS A 32 15.72 -20.93 -3.91
N ASN A 33 16.16 -20.24 -4.96
CA ASN A 33 17.55 -19.98 -5.29
C ASN A 33 18.07 -18.59 -4.80
N LEU A 34 17.25 -17.76 -4.16
CA LEU A 34 17.74 -16.60 -3.40
C LEU A 34 18.03 -17.03 -1.96
N GLY A 35 19.32 -17.08 -1.60
CA GLY A 35 19.82 -17.54 -0.29
C GLY A 35 19.44 -16.69 0.92
N GLU A 36 18.73 -15.57 0.71
CA GLU A 36 18.04 -14.83 1.75
C GLU A 36 16.54 -14.95 1.48
N GLY A 37 15.89 -15.92 2.14
CA GLY A 37 14.44 -16.00 2.15
C GLY A 37 13.85 -14.74 2.80
N LYS A 38 12.63 -14.37 2.41
CA LYS A 38 11.90 -13.24 3.02
C LYS A 38 11.85 -13.39 4.54
N LEU A 39 11.89 -12.27 5.27
CA LEU A 39 11.46 -12.25 6.66
C LEU A 39 10.02 -12.79 6.71
N TYR A 40 9.80 -13.92 7.36
CA TYR A 40 8.51 -14.61 7.44
C TYR A 40 7.40 -13.72 8.06
N SER A 41 7.80 -12.60 8.68
CA SER A 41 6.95 -11.60 9.31
C SER A 41 6.59 -10.41 8.41
N ALA A 42 7.05 -10.34 7.16
CA ALA A 42 6.73 -9.22 6.27
C ALA A 42 5.26 -9.26 5.86
N ALA A 43 4.50 -8.24 6.25
CA ALA A 43 3.07 -8.18 5.96
C ALA A 43 2.82 -7.98 4.44
N GLU A 44 1.96 -8.83 3.87
CA GLU A 44 1.62 -8.86 2.44
C GLU A 44 0.14 -8.58 2.21
N ASN A 45 -0.39 -7.63 2.97
CA ASN A 45 -1.81 -7.27 2.97
C ASN A 45 -2.31 -6.95 1.56
N ASP A 46 -1.53 -6.23 0.76
CA ASP A 46 -1.86 -5.95 -0.65
C ASP A 46 -2.06 -7.22 -1.48
N ILE A 47 -1.15 -8.20 -1.37
CA ILE A 47 -1.25 -9.45 -2.14
C ILE A 47 -2.49 -10.24 -1.71
N PHE A 48 -2.74 -10.36 -0.40
CA PHE A 48 -3.91 -11.06 0.11
C PHE A 48 -5.21 -10.34 -0.27
N TYR A 49 -5.24 -9.01 -0.22
CA TYR A 49 -6.39 -8.23 -0.67
C TYR A 49 -6.73 -8.51 -2.13
N TRP A 50 -5.74 -8.40 -3.03
CA TRP A 50 -5.96 -8.63 -4.46
C TRP A 50 -6.26 -10.09 -4.79
N LEU A 51 -5.76 -11.06 -4.01
CA LEU A 51 -6.19 -12.46 -4.11
C LEU A 51 -7.68 -12.60 -3.76
N GLY A 52 -8.13 -11.95 -2.69
CA GLY A 52 -9.55 -11.90 -2.34
C GLY A 52 -10.40 -11.34 -3.48
N VAL A 53 -10.02 -10.18 -4.01
CA VAL A 53 -10.70 -9.54 -5.16
C VAL A 53 -10.77 -10.46 -6.38
N ALA A 54 -9.66 -11.10 -6.75
CA ALA A 54 -9.64 -12.00 -7.90
C ALA A 54 -10.50 -13.27 -7.69
N HIS A 55 -10.55 -13.80 -6.46
CA HIS A 55 -11.43 -14.92 -6.12
C HIS A 55 -12.92 -14.51 -6.13
N GLU A 56 -13.27 -13.30 -5.68
CA GLU A 56 -14.63 -12.75 -5.83
C GLU A 56 -15.02 -12.64 -7.30
N GLY A 57 -14.13 -12.13 -8.16
CA GLY A 57 -14.36 -11.99 -9.60
C GLY A 57 -14.63 -13.32 -10.32
N LEU A 58 -14.12 -14.44 -9.79
CA LEU A 58 -14.41 -15.80 -10.29
C LEU A 58 -15.71 -16.41 -9.74
N GLY A 59 -16.44 -15.69 -8.89
CA GLY A 59 -17.62 -16.22 -8.19
C GLY A 59 -17.27 -17.24 -7.10
N LYS A 60 -15.99 -17.33 -6.68
CA LYS A 60 -15.54 -18.22 -5.59
C LYS A 60 -15.76 -17.55 -4.24
N HIS A 61 -17.03 -17.31 -3.91
CA HIS A 61 -17.44 -16.56 -2.73
C HIS A 61 -17.06 -17.22 -1.39
N GLU A 62 -16.75 -18.52 -1.39
CA GLU A 62 -16.29 -19.23 -0.18
C GLU A 62 -14.79 -19.00 0.10
N ASP A 63 -13.97 -18.79 -0.94
CA ASP A 63 -12.52 -18.63 -0.80
C ASP A 63 -12.10 -17.18 -0.53
N ALA A 64 -12.83 -16.20 -1.09
CA ALA A 64 -12.45 -14.79 -0.99
C ALA A 64 -12.38 -14.25 0.45
N PRO A 65 -13.34 -14.55 1.36
CA PRO A 65 -13.28 -14.06 2.74
C PRO A 65 -12.02 -14.49 3.49
N HIS A 66 -11.50 -15.68 3.21
CA HIS A 66 -10.26 -16.18 3.82
C HIS A 66 -9.07 -15.27 3.49
N TYR A 67 -8.96 -14.81 2.25
CA TYR A 67 -7.90 -13.90 1.83
C TYR A 67 -8.08 -12.50 2.42
N PHE A 68 -9.32 -12.01 2.53
CA PHE A 68 -9.56 -10.73 3.21
C PHE A 68 -9.22 -10.79 4.69
N VAL A 69 -9.53 -11.89 5.39
CA VAL A 69 -9.12 -12.09 6.79
C VAL A 69 -7.59 -12.05 6.90
N LYS A 70 -6.86 -12.77 6.04
CA LYS A 70 -5.40 -12.68 6.02
C LYS A 70 -4.88 -11.27 5.74
N SER A 71 -5.58 -10.52 4.89
CA SER A 71 -5.24 -9.13 4.59
C SER A 71 -5.51 -8.18 5.74
N THR A 72 -6.23 -8.54 6.80
CA THR A 72 -6.39 -7.70 8.01
C THR A 72 -5.34 -8.00 9.08
N GLU A 73 -4.57 -9.08 8.95
CA GLU A 73 -3.53 -9.47 9.90
C GLU A 73 -2.27 -8.60 9.78
N GLY A 74 -1.43 -8.61 10.82
CA GLY A 74 -0.18 -7.84 10.87
C GLY A 74 -0.26 -6.57 11.72
N SER A 75 0.85 -5.84 11.81
CA SER A 75 0.89 -4.60 12.58
C SER A 75 0.09 -3.49 11.88
N THR A 76 -0.61 -2.69 12.68
CA THR A 76 -1.27 -1.44 12.27
C THR A 76 -0.52 -0.22 12.83
N GLU A 77 0.69 -0.42 13.37
CA GLU A 77 1.51 0.67 13.90
C GLU A 77 1.97 1.57 12.76
N LEU A 78 1.67 2.86 12.90
CA LEU A 78 2.11 3.91 11.99
C LEU A 78 3.43 4.46 12.50
N GLY A 79 4.46 4.40 11.67
CA GLY A 79 5.78 4.94 11.96
C GLY A 79 6.32 5.67 10.74
N ALA A 80 7.32 6.52 10.96
CA ALA A 80 7.97 7.21 9.87
C ALA A 80 8.74 6.15 9.07
N ALA A 81 8.38 5.93 7.80
CA ALA A 81 9.08 4.99 6.93
C ALA A 81 10.45 5.55 6.48
N MET A 82 11.32 5.81 7.47
CA MET A 82 12.64 6.40 7.29
C MET A 82 13.69 5.35 6.95
N PHE A 83 13.44 4.08 7.30
CA PHE A 83 14.32 2.95 7.04
C PHE A 83 13.73 2.01 5.99
N TYR A 84 14.62 1.34 5.25
CA TYR A 84 14.24 0.45 4.15
C TYR A 84 13.40 -0.78 4.57
N ASN A 85 13.36 -1.08 5.88
CA ASN A 85 12.62 -2.19 6.47
C ASN A 85 11.27 -1.77 7.07
N ASP A 86 10.95 -0.48 7.10
CA ASP A 86 9.72 -0.02 7.74
C ASP A 86 8.50 -0.47 6.94
N GLN A 87 7.43 -0.83 7.65
CA GLN A 87 6.18 -1.24 7.02
C GLN A 87 5.64 -0.07 6.19
N GLN A 88 5.46 -0.31 4.90
CA GLN A 88 4.93 0.71 4.02
C GLN A 88 3.45 0.96 4.34
N PRO A 89 2.98 2.22 4.29
CA PRO A 89 1.63 2.59 4.71
C PRO A 89 0.54 2.03 3.79
N ASP A 90 0.90 1.59 2.58
CA ASP A 90 0.02 0.86 1.67
C ASP A 90 -0.50 -0.44 2.30
N LYS A 91 0.32 -1.16 3.09
CA LYS A 91 -0.12 -2.41 3.76
C LYS A 91 -1.26 -2.17 4.72
N ILE A 92 -1.17 -1.09 5.50
CA ILE A 92 -2.22 -0.67 6.44
C ILE A 92 -3.46 -0.21 5.67
N PHE A 93 -3.29 0.51 4.56
CA PHE A 93 -4.40 0.85 3.67
C PHE A 93 -5.17 -0.40 3.18
N TYR A 94 -4.47 -1.45 2.73
CA TYR A 94 -5.12 -2.69 2.30
C TYR A 94 -5.77 -3.48 3.45
N GLN A 95 -5.30 -3.35 4.70
CA GLN A 95 -6.05 -3.86 5.86
C GLN A 95 -7.41 -3.15 5.98
N GLY A 96 -7.45 -1.83 5.79
CA GLY A 96 -8.68 -1.04 5.77
C GLY A 96 -9.64 -1.50 4.68
N LEU A 97 -9.16 -1.69 3.45
CA LEU A 97 -9.98 -2.20 2.34
C LEU A 97 -10.51 -3.61 2.60
N ALA A 98 -9.68 -4.49 3.17
CA ALA A 98 -10.10 -5.84 3.54
C ALA A 98 -11.20 -5.82 4.61
N TRP A 99 -11.14 -4.90 5.58
CA TRP A 99 -12.22 -4.70 6.53
C TRP A 99 -13.52 -4.27 5.87
N LEU A 100 -13.49 -3.40 4.86
CA LEU A 100 -14.69 -3.04 4.08
C LEU A 100 -15.29 -4.28 3.40
N LYS A 101 -14.46 -5.13 2.78
CA LYS A 101 -14.89 -6.38 2.14
C LYS A 101 -15.52 -7.37 3.13
N LEU A 102 -15.08 -7.36 4.38
CA LEU A 102 -15.62 -8.19 5.47
C LEU A 102 -16.83 -7.55 6.19
N GLY A 103 -17.29 -6.36 5.76
CA GLY A 103 -18.39 -5.62 6.39
C GLY A 103 -18.02 -4.89 7.69
N GLY A 104 -16.72 -4.79 8.00
CA GLY A 104 -16.18 -4.13 9.19
C GLY A 104 -15.93 -2.62 9.01
N GLU A 105 -16.97 -1.85 8.67
CA GLU A 105 -16.85 -0.41 8.36
C GLU A 105 -16.18 0.41 9.47
N ALA A 106 -16.46 0.11 10.74
CA ALA A 106 -15.85 0.81 11.86
C ALA A 106 -14.33 0.58 11.95
N ASN A 107 -13.86 -0.64 11.66
CA ASN A 107 -12.44 -0.98 11.66
C ASN A 107 -11.72 -0.29 10.49
N ALA A 108 -12.31 -0.34 9.30
CA ALA A 108 -11.80 0.34 8.12
C ALA A 108 -11.67 1.85 8.37
N LYS A 109 -12.74 2.48 8.89
CA LYS A 109 -12.75 3.91 9.21
C LYS A 109 -11.65 4.28 10.20
N ALA A 110 -11.46 3.49 11.27
CA ALA A 110 -10.42 3.74 12.25
C ALA A 110 -9.01 3.70 11.63
N ILE A 111 -8.76 2.78 10.69
CA ILE A 111 -7.51 2.67 9.95
C ILE A 111 -7.29 3.89 9.04
N PHE A 112 -8.32 4.31 8.31
CA PHE A 112 -8.18 5.45 7.40
C PHE A 112 -8.04 6.78 8.15
N ASP A 113 -8.76 6.95 9.26
CA ASP A 113 -8.62 8.11 10.14
C ASP A 113 -7.22 8.16 10.78
N SER A 114 -6.64 7.02 11.17
CA SER A 114 -5.30 6.98 11.75
C SER A 114 -4.21 7.36 10.73
N LEU A 115 -4.34 6.92 9.47
CA LEU A 115 -3.46 7.33 8.37
C LEU A 115 -3.49 8.86 8.15
N ILE A 116 -4.68 9.46 8.13
CA ILE A 116 -4.85 10.92 8.01
C ILE A 116 -4.27 11.65 9.23
N ALA A 117 -4.57 11.16 10.43
CA ALA A 117 -4.11 11.77 11.67
C ALA A 117 -2.58 11.79 11.73
N TYR A 118 -1.92 10.68 11.42
CA TYR A 118 -0.47 10.59 11.40
C TYR A 118 0.14 11.58 10.40
N GLY A 119 -0.32 11.57 9.14
CA GLY A 119 0.21 12.49 8.13
C GLY A 119 0.01 13.95 8.50
N THR A 120 -1.12 14.30 9.11
CA THR A 120 -1.40 15.68 9.52
C THR A 120 -0.53 16.14 10.71
N ILE A 121 -0.30 15.25 11.67
CA ILE A 121 0.50 15.54 12.88
C ILE A 121 1.99 15.68 12.51
N HIS A 122 2.52 14.76 11.71
CA HIS A 122 3.96 14.61 11.51
C HIS A 122 4.52 15.33 10.27
N GLN A 123 3.68 15.91 9.39
CA GLN A 123 4.14 16.56 8.15
C GLN A 123 5.19 17.67 8.35
N ASN A 124 5.19 18.35 9.50
CA ASN A 124 6.09 19.47 9.78
C ASN A 124 7.21 19.11 10.77
N ASP A 125 7.33 17.83 11.11
CA ASP A 125 8.40 17.36 11.99
C ASP A 125 9.76 17.56 11.31
N LYS A 126 10.74 18.00 12.09
CA LYS A 126 12.12 18.12 11.63
C LYS A 126 12.81 16.77 11.78
N VAL A 127 13.17 16.17 10.65
CA VAL A 127 13.91 14.91 10.66
C VAL A 127 15.39 15.19 10.78
N VAL A 128 15.97 14.77 11.90
CA VAL A 128 17.42 14.80 12.13
C VAL A 128 17.95 13.38 12.06
N LEU A 129 18.80 13.09 11.08
CA LEU A 129 19.43 11.78 10.96
C LEU A 129 20.62 11.73 11.93
N ASP A 130 20.56 10.84 12.92
CA ASP A 130 21.70 10.63 13.83
C ASP A 130 22.73 9.77 13.08
N TYR A 131 23.83 10.41 12.65
CA TYR A 131 24.79 9.96 11.64
C TYR A 131 25.58 8.67 12.01
N PHE A 132 25.30 8.08 13.18
CA PHE A 132 25.94 6.85 13.68
C PHE A 132 25.09 5.58 13.48
N ALA A 133 23.90 5.64 12.88
CA ALA A 133 23.11 4.46 12.55
C ALA A 133 23.65 3.74 11.29
N VAL A 134 24.31 2.60 11.49
CA VAL A 134 25.13 1.84 10.52
C VAL A 134 24.33 1.12 9.41
N SER A 135 23.22 1.68 8.92
CA SER A 135 22.30 0.98 8.00
C SER A 135 21.57 1.89 7.00
N LEU A 136 22.31 2.76 6.32
CA LEU A 136 21.83 3.44 5.11
C LEU A 136 22.28 2.63 3.87
N PRO A 137 21.36 2.10 3.05
CA PRO A 137 21.72 1.41 1.80
C PRO A 137 22.21 2.36 0.70
N ASN A 138 22.12 3.68 0.89
CA ASN A 138 22.57 4.66 -0.08
C ASN A 138 23.97 5.17 0.26
N LEU A 139 24.90 4.93 -0.67
CA LEU A 139 26.21 5.59 -0.70
C LEU A 139 25.96 7.10 -0.80
N LEU A 140 26.17 7.82 0.31
CA LEU A 140 26.01 9.28 0.45
C LEU A 140 26.94 10.04 -0.52
N VAL A 141 26.52 10.16 -1.77
CA VAL A 141 27.10 11.11 -2.74
C VAL A 141 26.21 12.36 -2.86
N PHE A 142 24.96 12.32 -2.37
CA PHE A 142 24.00 13.42 -2.47
C PHE A 142 23.34 13.68 -1.11
N ASP A 143 23.27 14.96 -0.72
CA ASP A 143 22.50 15.43 0.44
C ASP A 143 21.01 15.22 0.15
N ASP A 144 20.38 14.24 0.81
CA ASP A 144 18.94 13.97 0.71
C ASP A 144 18.18 14.88 1.69
N ASP A 145 17.13 15.57 1.24
CA ASP A 145 16.30 16.41 2.12
C ASP A 145 15.31 15.54 2.89
N MET A 146 15.73 15.15 4.09
CA MET A 146 14.93 14.30 4.99
C MET A 146 13.60 14.94 5.40
N ASN A 147 13.50 16.28 5.44
CA ASN A 147 12.23 16.94 5.76
C ASN A 147 11.27 16.84 4.59
N LEU A 148 11.75 17.05 3.36
CA LEU A 148 10.97 16.85 2.15
C LEU A 148 10.47 15.40 2.06
N ARG A 149 11.35 14.42 2.31
CA ARG A 149 10.97 13.00 2.31
C ARG A 149 9.89 12.67 3.35
N ASN A 150 9.99 13.23 4.56
CA ASN A 150 8.96 13.09 5.58
C ASN A 150 7.64 13.75 5.16
N GLN A 151 7.69 14.95 4.56
CA GLN A 151 6.50 15.63 4.03
C GLN A 151 5.80 14.78 2.97
N LEU A 152 6.52 14.26 1.99
CA LEU A 152 5.96 13.41 0.94
C LEU A 152 5.36 12.13 1.51
N HIS A 153 6.03 11.51 2.49
CA HIS A 153 5.50 10.35 3.21
C HIS A 153 4.20 10.66 3.95
N CYS A 154 4.15 11.78 4.66
CA CYS A 154 2.94 12.23 5.38
C CYS A 154 1.79 12.56 4.42
N PHE A 155 2.08 13.19 3.28
CA PHE A 155 1.07 13.40 2.22
C PHE A 155 0.57 12.08 1.67
N TYR A 156 1.46 11.10 1.46
CA TYR A 156 1.08 9.79 0.94
C TYR A 156 0.14 9.05 1.90
N MET A 157 0.45 9.04 3.20
CA MET A 157 -0.42 8.47 4.23
C MET A 157 -1.79 9.15 4.28
N THR A 158 -1.79 10.49 4.24
CA THR A 158 -3.03 11.28 4.23
C THR A 158 -3.87 10.95 2.99
N ALA A 159 -3.25 10.86 1.81
CA ALA A 159 -3.93 10.52 0.56
C ALA A 159 -4.56 9.12 0.60
N LEU A 160 -3.85 8.12 1.14
CA LEU A 160 -4.38 6.76 1.32
C LEU A 160 -5.59 6.72 2.25
N GLY A 161 -5.54 7.44 3.38
CA GLY A 161 -6.68 7.51 4.30
C GLY A 161 -7.88 8.25 3.67
N LEU A 162 -7.66 9.36 2.97
CA LEU A 162 -8.72 10.06 2.24
C LEU A 162 -9.35 9.19 1.15
N MET A 163 -8.52 8.45 0.41
CA MET A 163 -8.95 7.47 -0.59
C MET A 163 -9.86 6.40 0.03
N GLY A 164 -9.46 5.79 1.15
CA GLY A 164 -10.27 4.77 1.83
C GLY A 164 -11.58 5.29 2.43
N LEU A 165 -11.66 6.58 2.75
CA LEU A 165 -12.91 7.25 3.16
C LEU A 165 -13.79 7.70 1.98
N GLY A 166 -13.39 7.40 0.74
CA GLY A 166 -14.11 7.80 -0.47
C GLY A 166 -13.94 9.28 -0.86
N LYS A 167 -13.02 10.02 -0.23
CA LYS A 167 -12.71 11.42 -0.53
C LYS A 167 -11.75 11.54 -1.71
N LYS A 168 -12.21 11.05 -2.87
CA LYS A 168 -11.41 10.85 -4.08
C LYS A 168 -10.71 12.11 -4.58
N GLU A 169 -11.41 13.24 -4.64
CA GLU A 169 -10.85 14.50 -5.15
C GLU A 169 -9.67 15.00 -4.31
N GLU A 170 -9.82 14.94 -2.98
CA GLU A 170 -8.77 15.32 -2.04
C GLU A 170 -7.55 14.39 -2.14
N ALA A 171 -7.80 13.07 -2.25
CA ALA A 171 -6.74 12.08 -2.43
C ALA A 171 -5.96 12.27 -3.75
N ILE A 172 -6.66 12.49 -4.86
CA ILE A 172 -6.05 12.76 -6.18
C ILE A 172 -5.17 14.01 -6.12
N SER A 173 -5.65 15.09 -5.49
CA SER A 173 -4.87 16.31 -5.34
C SER A 173 -3.56 16.08 -4.61
N LEU A 174 -3.58 15.31 -3.51
CA LEU A 174 -2.36 14.97 -2.77
C LEU A 174 -1.43 14.05 -3.57
N PHE A 175 -1.94 13.03 -4.25
CA PHE A 175 -1.10 12.16 -5.08
C PHE A 175 -0.40 12.92 -6.20
N ASN A 176 -1.10 13.83 -6.89
CA ASN A 176 -0.49 14.67 -7.91
C ASN A 176 0.61 15.55 -7.33
N LYS A 177 0.36 16.19 -6.17
CA LYS A 177 1.38 16.99 -5.47
C LYS A 177 2.63 16.17 -5.12
N ILE A 178 2.45 14.93 -4.66
CA ILE A 178 3.59 14.05 -4.37
C ILE A 178 4.39 13.75 -5.64
N ILE A 179 3.71 13.48 -6.77
CA ILE A 179 4.35 13.13 -8.04
C ILE A 179 5.05 14.33 -8.69
N GLU A 180 4.55 15.55 -8.48
CA GLU A 180 5.20 16.79 -8.91
C GLU A 180 6.56 16.99 -8.24
N GLU A 181 6.68 16.63 -6.96
CA GLU A 181 7.93 16.75 -6.18
C GLU A 181 8.84 15.51 -6.31
N ASP A 182 8.25 14.31 -6.38
CA ASP A 182 8.93 13.03 -6.57
C ASP A 182 8.25 12.20 -7.67
N SER A 183 8.72 12.40 -8.90
CA SER A 183 8.24 11.68 -10.08
C SER A 183 8.46 10.16 -10.03
N MET A 184 9.26 9.66 -9.09
CA MET A 184 9.53 8.23 -8.89
C MET A 184 8.79 7.64 -7.69
N HIS A 185 7.84 8.36 -7.09
CA HIS A 185 7.06 7.88 -5.96
C HIS A 185 6.05 6.78 -6.38
N PHE A 186 6.52 5.55 -6.56
CA PHE A 186 5.76 4.41 -7.10
C PHE A 186 4.41 4.17 -6.40
N GLY A 187 4.36 4.34 -5.07
CA GLY A 187 3.12 4.19 -4.30
C GLY A 187 2.05 5.20 -4.71
N ALA A 188 2.41 6.47 -4.90
CA ALA A 188 1.47 7.52 -5.27
C ALA A 188 0.99 7.31 -6.71
N ILE A 189 1.90 6.93 -7.62
CA ILE A 189 1.58 6.61 -9.02
C ILE A 189 0.58 5.45 -9.09
N SER A 190 0.84 4.35 -8.39
CA SER A 190 -0.03 3.18 -8.39
C SER A 190 -1.44 3.51 -7.86
N HIS A 191 -1.54 4.20 -6.72
CA HIS A 191 -2.84 4.52 -6.12
C HIS A 191 -3.60 5.61 -6.87
N LEU A 192 -2.90 6.57 -7.50
CA LEU A 192 -3.53 7.50 -8.43
C LEU A 192 -4.09 6.79 -9.67
N CYS A 193 -3.35 5.81 -10.21
CA CYS A 193 -3.83 4.99 -11.32
C CYS A 193 -5.07 4.18 -10.92
N LEU A 194 -5.09 3.60 -9.71
CA LEU A 194 -6.26 2.90 -9.15
C LEU A 194 -7.51 3.80 -9.15
N LEU A 195 -7.37 5.08 -8.78
CA LEU A 195 -8.48 6.05 -8.79
C LEU A 195 -8.93 6.47 -10.20
N GLY A 196 -8.10 6.22 -11.23
CA GLY A 196 -8.39 6.54 -12.62
C GLY A 196 -9.17 5.48 -13.40
N TYR A 197 -9.33 4.28 -12.84
CA TYR A 197 -10.13 3.21 -13.46
C TYR A 197 -11.64 3.50 -13.39
N ASP A 198 -12.41 2.70 -14.11
CA ASP A 198 -13.87 2.84 -14.19
C ASP A 198 -14.57 2.61 -12.85
N GLN A 199 -15.86 2.95 -12.81
CA GLN A 199 -16.66 2.89 -11.60
C GLN A 199 -16.87 1.45 -11.08
N GLU A 200 -16.74 0.46 -11.96
CA GLU A 200 -16.83 -0.96 -11.59
C GLU A 200 -15.56 -1.40 -10.85
N PHE A 201 -14.38 -0.99 -11.31
CA PHE A 201 -13.13 -1.29 -10.63
C PHE A 201 -12.97 -0.54 -9.30
N LEU A 202 -13.52 0.68 -9.19
CA LEU A 202 -13.60 1.39 -7.92
C LEU A 202 -14.46 0.65 -6.88
N ALA A 203 -15.29 -0.33 -7.25
CA ALA A 203 -15.96 -1.19 -6.26
C ALA A 203 -14.98 -2.13 -5.53
N PHE A 204 -13.74 -2.26 -6.02
CA PHE A 204 -12.66 -3.00 -5.38
C PHE A 204 -11.74 -2.10 -4.54
N VAL A 205 -12.02 -0.80 -4.41
CA VAL A 205 -11.13 0.19 -3.77
C VAL A 205 -11.95 1.20 -2.99
#